data_AF-A0A3E0DIZ8-F1
#
_entry.id   AF-A0A3E0DIZ8-F1
#
_cell.length_a   1.000
_cell.length_b   1.000
_cell.length_c   1.000
_cell.angle_alpha   90.00
_cell.angle_beta   90.00
_cell.angle_gamma   90.00
#
_symmetry.space_group_name_H-M   'P 1'
#
loop_
_entity.id
_entity.type
_entity.pdbx_description
1 polymer ?
#
loop_
_entity_poly.entity_id
_entity_poly.type
_entity_poly.pdbx_seq_one_letter_code
_entity_poly.pdbx_strand_id
1 'polypeptide(L)'
;MDSIILNPKNEKELKFIIELLGKLGVSNMVMSDEDKEDLRLSFLSAEVDRVEEAPKEEVYKKLTTFLNEKYEFGLTEEDYQVLDERRARHLAGESVSYSWEEVKETAKTLRK
;
A
#
# COMPACT_ATOMS: atom_id res chain seq x y z
N MET A 1 -8.88 -12.47 30.67
CA MET A 1 -7.56 -12.31 31.30
C MET A 1 -6.80 -11.33 30.45
N ASP A 2 -6.12 -10.38 31.08
CA ASP A 2 -5.36 -9.35 30.38
C ASP A 2 -4.00 -9.90 29.95
N SER A 3 -3.51 -9.41 28.83
CA SER A 3 -2.20 -9.79 28.28
C SER A 3 -1.23 -8.62 28.38
N ILE A 4 0.06 -8.93 28.54
CA ILE A 4 1.11 -7.92 28.62
C ILE A 4 2.02 -8.08 27.41
N ILE A 5 2.27 -6.98 26.70
CA ILE A 5 3.22 -6.91 25.59
C ILE A 5 4.52 -6.31 26.11
N LEU A 6 5.64 -7.01 25.88
CA LEU A 6 6.98 -6.55 26.25
C LEU A 6 7.77 -6.26 24.99
N ASN A 7 8.48 -5.13 24.95
CA ASN A 7 9.32 -4.74 23.82
C ASN A 7 10.79 -4.57 24.26
N PRO A 8 11.62 -5.62 24.15
CA PRO A 8 13.03 -5.58 24.55
C PRO A 8 13.84 -4.63 23.67
N LYS A 9 14.87 -3.98 24.23
CA LYS A 9 15.71 -3.03 23.49
C LYS A 9 16.74 -3.71 22.59
N ASN A 10 17.09 -4.97 22.90
CA ASN A 10 18.11 -5.73 22.17
C ASN A 10 17.92 -7.25 22.34
N GLU A 11 18.67 -8.03 21.57
CA GLU A 11 18.60 -9.49 21.55
C GLU A 11 19.00 -10.16 22.88
N LYS A 12 19.96 -9.57 23.62
CA LYS A 12 20.38 -10.10 24.92
C LYS A 12 19.26 -10.00 25.96
N GLU A 13 18.58 -8.86 25.98
CA GLU A 13 17.42 -8.62 26.84
C GLU A 13 16.26 -9.54 26.49
N LEU A 14 15.97 -9.72 25.20
CA LEU A 14 14.94 -10.67 24.74
C LEU A 14 15.22 -12.10 25.25
N LYS A 15 16.45 -12.61 25.06
CA LYS A 15 16.84 -13.95 25.53
C LYS A 15 16.69 -14.10 27.04
N PHE A 16 17.15 -13.10 27.80
CA PHE A 16 17.04 -13.09 29.26
C PHE A 16 15.58 -13.14 29.72
N ILE A 17 14.69 -12.35 29.10
CA ILE A 17 13.26 -12.33 29.45
C ILE A 17 12.60 -13.67 29.12
N ILE A 18 12.89 -14.27 27.97
CA ILE A 18 12.32 -15.59 27.60
C ILE A 18 12.74 -16.66 28.61
N GLU A 19 14.01 -16.71 28.98
CA GLU A 19 14.50 -17.67 29.99
C GLU A 19 13.86 -17.45 31.36
N LEU A 20 13.67 -16.19 31.76
CA LEU A 20 13.01 -15.84 33.03
C LEU A 20 11.55 -16.30 33.02
N LEU A 21 10.79 -15.98 31.97
CA LEU A 21 9.39 -16.39 31.83
C LEU A 21 9.25 -17.92 31.79
N GLY A 22 10.16 -18.61 31.10
CA GLY A 22 10.22 -20.07 31.07
C GLY A 22 10.44 -20.69 32.46
N LYS A 23 11.35 -20.12 33.27
CA LYS A 23 11.60 -20.57 34.65
C LYS A 23 10.41 -20.32 35.58
N LEU A 24 9.64 -19.26 35.32
CA LEU A 24 8.42 -18.94 36.08
C LEU A 24 7.22 -19.79 35.64
N GLY A 25 7.35 -20.62 34.60
CA GLY A 25 6.24 -21.39 34.04
C GLY A 25 5.22 -20.55 33.28
N VAL A 26 5.61 -19.33 32.86
CA VAL A 26 4.74 -18.42 32.11
C VAL A 26 4.90 -18.68 30.62
N SER A 27 3.77 -18.95 29.95
CA SER A 27 3.73 -19.08 28.50
C SER A 27 4.14 -17.75 27.85
N ASN A 28 5.03 -17.81 26.89
CA ASN A 28 5.49 -16.65 26.13
C ASN A 28 5.51 -16.99 24.64
N MET A 29 5.37 -15.94 23.81
CA MET A 29 5.42 -16.02 22.37
C MET A 29 6.31 -14.86 21.89
N VAL A 30 7.25 -15.16 20.98
CA VAL A 30 8.02 -14.13 20.28
C VAL A 30 7.27 -13.82 18.99
N MET A 31 6.99 -12.55 18.77
CA MET A 31 6.25 -12.07 17.60
C MET A 31 7.20 -11.44 16.59
N SER A 32 7.01 -11.75 15.31
CA SER A 32 7.64 -11.02 14.22
C SER A 32 7.06 -9.60 14.10
N ASP A 33 7.64 -8.76 13.25
CA ASP A 33 7.10 -7.43 13.00
C ASP A 33 5.77 -7.47 12.23
N GLU A 34 5.58 -8.46 11.36
CA GLU A 34 4.31 -8.72 10.67
C GLU A 34 3.22 -9.13 11.67
N ASP A 35 3.52 -10.06 12.58
CA ASP A 35 2.58 -10.47 13.64
C ASP A 35 2.14 -9.27 14.51
N LYS A 36 3.06 -8.33 14.78
CA LYS A 36 2.75 -7.11 15.56
C LYS A 36 1.84 -6.17 14.79
N GLU A 37 2.05 -6.01 13.48
CA GLU A 37 1.21 -5.18 12.63
C GLU A 37 -0.21 -5.74 12.56
N ASP A 38 -0.35 -7.03 12.31
CA ASP A 38 -1.63 -7.74 12.27
C ASP A 38 -2.39 -7.61 13.60
N LEU A 39 -1.69 -7.83 14.73
CA LEU A 39 -2.28 -7.66 16.06
C LEU A 39 -2.78 -6.23 16.25
N ARG A 40 -1.99 -5.23 15.83
CA ARG A 40 -2.36 -3.82 15.97
C ARG A 40 -3.54 -3.44 15.08
N LEU A 41 -3.60 -3.97 13.85
CA LEU A 41 -4.74 -3.81 12.96
C LEU A 41 -6.01 -4.43 13.56
N SER A 42 -5.87 -5.59 14.23
CA SER A 42 -7.00 -6.24 14.91
C SER A 42 -7.58 -5.38 16.04
N PHE A 43 -6.72 -4.74 16.84
CA PHE A 43 -7.16 -3.82 17.89
C PHE A 43 -7.86 -2.59 17.33
N LEU A 44 -7.26 -1.94 16.32
CA LEU A 44 -7.90 -0.81 15.63
C LEU A 44 -9.27 -1.21 15.06
N SER A 45 -9.35 -2.39 14.45
CA SER A 45 -10.60 -2.91 13.89
C SER A 45 -11.66 -3.26 14.94
N ALA A 46 -11.27 -3.47 16.20
CA ALA A 46 -12.18 -3.72 17.31
C ALA A 46 -12.74 -2.41 17.89
N GLU A 47 -11.98 -1.33 17.83
CA GLU A 47 -12.38 0.01 18.30
C GLU A 47 -13.20 0.79 17.26
N VAL A 48 -13.11 0.42 15.98
CA VAL A 48 -13.86 1.07 14.90
C VAL A 48 -15.35 0.76 15.01
N ASP A 49 -16.17 1.81 15.06
CA ASP A 49 -17.62 1.71 14.87
C ASP A 49 -17.89 1.26 13.43
N ARG A 50 -18.51 0.08 13.29
CA ARG A 50 -18.82 -0.54 11.98
C ARG A 50 -20.21 -0.20 11.47
N VAL A 51 -20.98 0.55 12.25
CA VAL A 51 -22.35 0.98 11.89
C VAL A 51 -22.31 2.35 11.22
N GLU A 52 -21.33 3.19 11.57
CA GLU A 52 -21.13 4.48 10.94
C GLU A 52 -20.43 4.34 9.58
N GLU A 53 -21.17 4.56 8.50
CA GLU A 53 -20.62 4.60 7.15
C GLU A 53 -20.21 6.03 6.78
N ALA A 54 -18.94 6.22 6.42
CA ALA A 54 -18.47 7.48 5.87
C ALA A 54 -18.93 7.67 4.41
N PRO A 55 -19.43 8.84 4.01
CA PRO A 55 -19.74 9.13 2.62
C PRO A 55 -18.52 8.93 1.72
N LYS A 56 -18.75 8.32 0.56
CA LYS A 56 -17.70 8.03 -0.42
C LYS A 56 -16.87 9.27 -0.73
N GLU A 57 -17.52 10.39 -0.98
CA GLU A 57 -16.89 11.67 -1.33
C GLU A 57 -15.92 12.15 -0.25
N GLU A 58 -16.24 11.94 1.03
CA GLU A 58 -15.37 12.31 2.15
C GLU A 58 -14.12 11.42 2.19
N VAL A 59 -14.30 10.11 1.97
CA VAL A 59 -13.20 9.15 1.89
C VAL A 59 -12.25 9.49 0.73
N TYR A 60 -12.80 9.76 -0.46
CA TYR A 60 -11.99 10.14 -1.62
C TYR A 60 -11.27 11.46 -1.43
N LYS A 61 -11.90 12.44 -0.79
CA LYS A 61 -11.26 13.73 -0.47
C LYS A 61 -10.06 13.53 0.44
N LYS A 62 -10.19 12.75 1.53
CA LYS A 62 -9.08 12.45 2.44
C LYS A 62 -7.96 11.69 1.72
N LEU A 63 -8.30 10.70 0.90
CA LEU A 63 -7.34 9.95 0.08
C LEU A 63 -6.58 10.84 -0.90
N THR A 64 -7.28 11.69 -1.65
CA THR A 64 -6.63 12.59 -2.62
C THR A 64 -5.75 13.62 -1.93
N THR A 65 -6.16 14.18 -0.79
CA THR A 65 -5.29 15.07 0.00
C THR A 65 -4.01 14.35 0.43
N PHE A 66 -4.13 13.16 1.03
CA PHE A 66 -2.96 12.38 1.47
C PHE A 66 -2.03 11.99 0.31
N LEU A 67 -2.61 11.58 -0.82
CA LEU A 67 -1.83 11.21 -2.00
C LEU A 67 -1.13 12.41 -2.62
N ASN A 68 -1.78 13.57 -2.71
CA ASN A 68 -1.18 14.80 -3.24
C ASN A 68 -0.09 15.38 -2.33
N GLU A 69 -0.20 15.17 -1.01
CA GLU A 69 0.84 15.58 -0.05
C GLU A 69 2.07 14.67 -0.12
N LYS A 70 1.87 13.37 -0.34
CA LYS A 70 2.96 12.37 -0.36
C LYS A 70 3.61 12.20 -1.74
N TYR A 71 2.86 12.43 -2.79
CA TYR A 71 3.29 12.32 -4.17
C TYR A 71 2.86 13.61 -4.88
N GLU A 72 3.78 14.28 -5.59
CA GLU A 72 3.39 15.32 -6.54
C GLU A 72 2.60 14.64 -7.67
N PHE A 73 1.29 14.50 -7.49
CA PHE A 73 0.43 13.84 -8.45
C PHE A 73 0.06 14.86 -9.53
N GLY A 74 0.78 14.79 -10.64
CA GLY A 74 0.57 15.62 -11.81
C GLY A 74 1.54 15.21 -12.91
N LEU A 75 1.14 15.42 -14.16
CA LEU A 75 2.10 15.40 -15.27
C LEU A 75 3.01 16.62 -15.08
N THR A 76 4.32 16.42 -15.19
CA THR A 76 5.24 17.55 -15.19
C THR A 76 5.09 18.35 -16.49
N GLU A 77 5.69 19.54 -16.55
CA GLU A 77 5.73 20.31 -17.81
C GLU A 77 6.38 19.51 -18.94
N GLU A 78 7.40 18.70 -18.62
CA GLU A 78 8.04 17.80 -19.57
C GLU A 78 7.10 16.70 -20.06
N ASP A 79 6.27 16.14 -19.18
CA ASP A 79 5.25 15.16 -19.57
C ASP A 79 4.21 15.77 -20.53
N TYR A 80 3.80 17.02 -20.30
CA TYR A 80 2.90 17.75 -21.20
C TYR A 80 3.55 18.02 -22.57
N GLN A 81 4.84 18.36 -22.61
CA GLN A 81 5.58 18.51 -23.87
C GLN A 81 5.56 17.21 -24.69
N VAL A 82 5.78 16.07 -24.05
CA VAL A 82 5.73 14.76 -24.73
C VAL A 82 4.33 14.46 -25.28
N LEU A 83 3.28 14.83 -24.55
CA LEU A 83 1.89 14.64 -25.00
C LEU A 83 1.55 15.56 -26.18
N ASP A 84 2.00 16.80 -26.15
CA ASP A 84 1.76 17.77 -27.22
C ASP A 84 2.50 17.39 -28.50
N GLU A 85 3.76 16.95 -28.41
CA GLU A 85 4.51 16.41 -29.55
C GLU A 85 3.84 15.17 -30.15
N ARG A 86 3.33 14.27 -29.30
CA ARG A 86 2.56 13.10 -29.76
C ARG A 86 1.29 13.51 -30.48
N ARG A 87 0.55 14.48 -29.93
CA ARG A 87 -0.67 15.02 -30.54
C ARG A 87 -0.36 15.67 -31.90
N ALA A 88 0.69 16.48 -31.98
CA ALA A 88 1.11 17.14 -33.22
C ALA A 88 1.42 16.12 -34.31
N ARG A 89 2.20 15.07 -33.99
CA ARG A 89 2.50 13.99 -34.94
C ARG A 89 1.26 13.22 -35.38
N HIS A 90 0.31 12.98 -34.48
CA HIS A 90 -0.95 12.33 -34.84
C HIS A 90 -1.80 13.19 -35.80
N LEU A 91 -1.92 14.49 -35.53
CA LEU A 91 -2.63 15.42 -36.40
C LEU A 91 -1.94 15.61 -37.76
N ALA A 92 -0.61 15.51 -37.79
CA ALA A 92 0.18 15.52 -39.02
C ALA A 92 0.12 14.20 -39.82
N GLY A 93 -0.52 13.15 -39.29
CA GLY A 93 -0.58 11.82 -39.90
C GLY A 93 0.73 11.01 -39.79
N GLU A 94 1.69 11.49 -38.99
CA GLU A 94 2.99 10.86 -38.75
C GLU A 94 2.93 9.76 -37.67
N SER A 95 1.81 9.64 -36.96
CA SER A 95 1.56 8.54 -36.03
C SER A 95 0.18 7.93 -36.22
N VAL A 96 0.12 6.60 -36.14
CA VAL A 96 -1.09 5.82 -36.30
C VAL A 96 -1.63 5.47 -34.91
N SER A 97 -2.89 5.81 -34.66
CA SER A 97 -3.62 5.31 -33.50
C SER A 97 -4.17 3.92 -33.85
N TYR A 98 -3.78 2.90 -33.09
CA TYR A 98 -4.38 1.58 -33.18
C TYR A 98 -5.59 1.49 -32.26
N SER A 99 -6.66 0.85 -32.73
CA SER A 99 -7.73 0.40 -31.87
C SER A 99 -7.22 -0.68 -30.91
N TRP A 100 -7.93 -0.85 -29.79
CA TRP A 100 -7.58 -1.85 -28.78
C TRP A 100 -7.64 -3.27 -29.34
N GLU A 101 -8.56 -3.52 -30.27
CA GLU A 101 -8.71 -4.77 -31.00
C GLU A 101 -7.48 -5.06 -31.88
N GLU A 102 -6.96 -4.07 -32.60
CA GLU A 102 -5.73 -4.21 -33.42
C GLU A 102 -4.50 -4.48 -32.55
N VAL A 103 -4.39 -3.81 -31.39
CA VAL A 103 -3.31 -4.04 -30.44
C VAL A 103 -3.35 -5.47 -29.90
N LYS A 104 -4.54 -5.98 -29.55
CA LYS A 104 -4.72 -7.36 -29.08
C LYS A 104 -4.34 -8.40 -30.13
N GLU A 105 -4.76 -8.21 -31.37
CA GLU A 105 -4.43 -9.15 -32.46
C GLU A 105 -2.93 -9.13 -32.77
N THR A 106 -2.29 -7.96 -32.76
CA THR A 106 -0.83 -7.82 -32.94
C THR A 106 -0.04 -8.50 -31.81
N ALA A 107 -0.51 -8.37 -30.56
CA ALA A 107 0.13 -9.03 -29.42
C ALA A 107 0.01 -10.56 -29.49
N LYS A 108 -1.07 -11.10 -30.07
CA LYS A 108 -1.24 -12.54 -30.29
C LYS A 108 -0.32 -13.07 -31.39
N THR A 109 -0.11 -12.30 -32.46
CA THR A 109 0.77 -12.70 -33.57
C THR A 109 2.25 -12.64 -33.20
N LEU A 110 2.67 -11.69 -32.37
CA LEU A 110 4.04 -11.58 -31.84
C LEU A 110 4.44 -12.70 -30.87
N ARG A 111 3.48 -13.49 -30.38
CA ARG A 111 3.69 -14.58 -29.41
C ARG A 111 3.87 -15.97 -30.05
N LYS A 112 3.91 -16.05 -31.38
CA LYS A 112 4.23 -17.27 -32.15
C LYS A 112 5.68 -17.25 -32.61
#